data_AF-A0A9W6SSY3-F1
#
_entry.id   AF-A0A9W6SSY3-F1
#
_cell.length_a   1.000
_cell.length_b   1.000
_cell.length_c   1.000
_cell.angle_alpha   90.00
_cell.angle_beta   90.00
_cell.angle_gamma   90.00
#
_symmetry.space_group_name_H-M   'P 1'
#
loop_
_entity.id
_entity.type
_entity.pdbx_description
1 polymer ?
#
loop_
_entity_poly.entity_id
_entity_poly.type
_entity_poly.pdbx_seq_one_letter_code
_entity_poly.pdbx_strand_id
1 'polypeptide(L)'
;MKAALTRYRIMAYIVGTMLILLFFVAMPLRYLSPDGSDLESTGVLMSAIIGPVHGFLYVVYLICAFDVSRRAGWPLPKTLGVLISGTIPVVSFVAERWVRRQVEPRLVAEAA
;
A
#
# COMPACT_ATOMS: atom_id res chain seq x y z
N MET A 1 -20.46 -4.79 2.99
CA MET A 1 -18.98 -4.64 3.09
C MET A 1 -18.17 -4.87 1.78
N LYS A 2 -18.73 -5.51 0.74
CA LYS A 2 -17.96 -6.00 -0.44
C LYS A 2 -17.23 -4.89 -1.22
N ALA A 3 -17.90 -3.78 -1.48
CA ALA A 3 -17.32 -2.64 -2.21
C ALA A 3 -16.15 -1.96 -1.46
N ALA A 4 -16.24 -1.85 -0.13
CA ALA A 4 -15.17 -1.28 0.70
C ALA A 4 -13.91 -2.14 0.64
N LEU A 5 -14.07 -3.47 0.72
CA LEU A 5 -12.96 -4.41 0.57
C LEU A 5 -12.30 -4.28 -0.81
N THR A 6 -13.07 -4.20 -1.89
CA THR A 6 -12.52 -4.04 -3.25
C THR A 6 -11.69 -2.76 -3.39
N ARG A 7 -12.19 -1.62 -2.89
CA ARG A 7 -11.46 -0.34 -2.92
C ARG A 7 -10.16 -0.41 -2.13
N TYR A 8 -10.21 -0.97 -0.91
CA TYR A 8 -9.03 -1.19 -0.09
C TYR A 8 -7.99 -2.06 -0.81
N ARG A 9 -8.41 -3.16 -1.45
CA ARG A 9 -7.51 -4.04 -2.18
C ARG A 9 -6.83 -3.31 -3.33
N ILE A 10 -7.59 -2.60 -4.16
CA ILE A 10 -7.04 -1.82 -5.27
C ILE A 10 -5.98 -0.85 -4.76
N MET A 11 -6.28 -0.10 -3.69
CA MET A 11 -5.33 0.84 -3.11
C MET A 11 -4.09 0.13 -2.52
N ALA A 12 -4.26 -0.99 -1.85
CA ALA A 12 -3.15 -1.78 -1.29
C ALA A 12 -2.16 -2.24 -2.39
N TYR A 13 -2.68 -2.71 -3.52
CA TYR A 13 -1.86 -3.10 -4.68
C TYR A 13 -1.17 -1.90 -5.33
N ILE A 14 -1.87 -0.78 -5.53
CA ILE A 14 -1.27 0.43 -6.14
C ILE A 14 -0.13 0.97 -5.26
N VAL A 15 -0.43 1.25 -3.99
CA VAL A 15 0.51 1.83 -3.03
C VAL A 15 1.69 0.88 -2.77
N GLY A 16 1.42 -0.42 -2.64
CA GLY A 16 2.45 -1.45 -2.46
C GLY A 16 3.37 -1.59 -3.67
N THR A 17 2.83 -1.55 -4.89
CA THR A 17 3.64 -1.64 -6.13
C THR A 17 4.51 -0.39 -6.29
N MET A 18 3.97 0.80 -6.00
CA MET A 18 4.75 2.03 -6.02
C MET A 18 5.90 2.00 -5.02
N LEU A 19 5.70 1.48 -3.80
CA LEU A 19 6.79 1.31 -2.84
C LEU A 19 7.85 0.33 -3.31
N ILE A 20 7.44 -0.78 -3.96
CA ILE A 20 8.41 -1.72 -4.52
C ILE A 20 9.25 -1.04 -5.59
N LEU A 21 8.63 -0.30 -6.51
CA LEU A 21 9.36 0.44 -7.55
C LEU A 21 10.26 1.53 -6.94
N LEU A 22 9.77 2.26 -5.95
CA LEU A 22 10.56 3.30 -5.28
C LEU A 22 11.77 2.69 -4.56
N PHE A 23 11.56 1.63 -3.78
CA PHE A 23 12.58 1.11 -2.88
C PHE A 23 13.57 0.15 -3.57
N PHE A 24 13.10 -0.69 -4.50
CA PHE A 24 13.93 -1.69 -5.17
C PHE A 24 14.43 -1.26 -6.56
N VAL A 25 13.94 -0.14 -7.11
CA VAL A 25 14.39 0.38 -8.41
C VAL A 25 14.94 1.79 -8.27
N ALA A 26 14.11 2.76 -7.87
CA ALA A 26 14.54 4.17 -7.84
C ALA A 26 15.69 4.43 -6.87
N MET A 27 15.63 3.86 -5.66
CA MET A 27 16.69 4.03 -4.65
C MET A 27 18.02 3.38 -5.08
N PRO A 28 18.07 2.10 -5.53
CA PRO A 28 19.28 1.51 -6.09
C PRO A 28 19.85 2.32 -7.26
N LEU A 29 19.01 2.74 -8.21
CA LEU A 29 19.47 3.55 -9.35
C LEU A 29 20.08 4.87 -8.89
N ARG A 30 19.49 5.52 -7.87
CA ARG A 30 19.97 6.81 -7.36
C ARG A 30 21.26 6.69 -6.54
N TYR A 31 21.45 5.62 -5.76
CA TYR A 31 22.54 5.54 -4.78
C TYR A 31 23.63 4.52 -5.11
N LEU A 32 23.37 3.56 -6.01
CA LEU A 32 24.34 2.53 -6.42
C LEU A 32 24.91 2.77 -7.82
N SER A 33 24.34 3.71 -8.58
CA SER A 33 24.89 4.09 -9.89
C SER A 33 26.06 5.05 -9.73
N PRO A 34 27.01 5.07 -10.68
CA PRO A 34 28.10 6.06 -10.68
C PRO A 34 27.57 7.49 -10.74
N ASP A 35 28.23 8.38 -9.99
CA ASP A 35 27.89 9.81 -9.95
C ASP A 35 27.95 10.43 -11.35
N GLY A 36 26.89 11.13 -11.73
CA GLY A 36 26.74 11.79 -13.04
C GLY A 36 26.29 10.87 -14.18
N SER A 37 25.96 9.61 -13.91
CA SER A 37 25.46 8.69 -14.94
C SER A 37 23.98 8.91 -15.29
N ASP A 38 23.59 8.52 -16.50
CA ASP A 38 22.17 8.54 -16.94
C ASP A 38 21.26 7.65 -16.06
N LEU A 39 21.84 6.64 -15.42
CA LEU A 39 21.11 5.77 -14.48
C LEU A 39 20.82 6.48 -13.15
N GLU A 40 21.77 7.26 -12.64
CA GLU A 40 21.57 8.07 -11.44
C GLU A 40 20.45 9.11 -11.66
N SER A 41 20.52 9.84 -12.78
CA SER A 41 19.51 10.85 -13.13
C SER A 41 18.11 10.24 -13.29
N THR A 42 18.03 9.03 -13.85
CA THR A 42 16.79 8.24 -13.90
C THR A 42 16.29 7.89 -12.51
N GLY A 43 17.15 7.42 -11.60
CA GLY A 43 16.80 7.13 -10.21
C GLY A 43 16.29 8.36 -9.46
N VAL A 44 16.93 9.51 -9.66
CA VAL A 44 16.50 10.81 -9.10
C VAL A 44 15.10 11.18 -9.61
N LEU A 45 14.88 11.16 -10.92
CA LEU A 45 13.59 11.47 -11.55
C LEU A 45 12.48 10.53 -11.05
N MET A 46 12.74 9.22 -11.03
CA MET A 46 11.79 8.23 -10.53
C MET A 46 11.42 8.50 -9.08
N SER A 47 12.39 8.78 -8.21
CA SER A 47 12.13 9.08 -6.79
C SER A 47 11.33 10.38 -6.61
N ALA A 48 11.61 11.40 -7.41
CA ALA A 48 10.94 12.71 -7.37
C ALA A 48 9.49 12.65 -7.83
N ILE A 49 9.11 11.69 -8.68
CA ILE A 49 7.73 11.50 -9.15
C ILE A 49 6.99 10.49 -8.28
N ILE A 50 7.56 9.30 -8.09
CA ILE A 50 6.89 8.19 -7.40
C ILE A 50 6.67 8.53 -5.93
N GLY A 51 7.61 9.22 -5.26
CA GLY A 51 7.48 9.61 -3.85
C GLY A 51 6.23 10.43 -3.56
N PRO A 52 6.05 11.62 -4.19
CA PRO A 52 4.85 12.44 -4.00
C PRO A 52 3.55 11.75 -4.40
N VAL A 53 3.54 11.00 -5.51
CA VAL A 53 2.35 10.27 -5.97
C VAL A 53 1.96 9.18 -4.97
N HIS A 54 2.93 8.42 -4.47
CA HIS A 54 2.71 7.44 -3.41
C HIS A 54 2.17 8.11 -2.14
N GLY A 55 2.76 9.23 -1.70
CA GLY A 55 2.32 9.96 -0.51
C GLY A 55 0.85 10.37 -0.61
N PHE A 56 0.41 10.90 -1.76
CA PHE A 56 -0.98 11.24 -1.99
C PHE A 56 -1.90 10.01 -1.97
N LEU A 57 -1.55 8.96 -2.71
CA LEU A 57 -2.34 7.72 -2.76
C LEU A 57 -2.37 6.98 -1.43
N TYR A 58 -1.33 7.13 -0.62
CA TYR A 58 -1.27 6.58 0.73
C TYR A 58 -2.36 7.19 1.63
N VAL A 59 -2.67 8.49 1.51
CA VAL A 59 -3.80 9.09 2.23
C VAL A 59 -5.13 8.43 1.83
N VAL A 60 -5.34 8.18 0.54
CA VAL A 60 -6.54 7.48 0.04
C VAL A 60 -6.59 6.05 0.57
N TYR A 61 -5.44 5.36 0.61
CA TYR A 61 -5.32 4.04 1.23
C TYR A 61 -5.70 4.07 2.71
N LEU A 62 -5.23 5.04 3.49
CA LEU A 62 -5.56 5.18 4.91
C LEU A 62 -7.07 5.30 5.12
N ILE A 63 -7.75 6.11 4.32
CA ILE A 63 -9.21 6.26 4.38
C ILE A 63 -9.91 4.93 4.09
N CYS A 64 -9.49 4.22 3.03
CA CYS A 64 -10.07 2.93 2.66
C CYS A 64 -9.82 1.85 3.73
N ALA A 65 -8.60 1.78 4.26
CA ALA A 65 -8.20 0.84 5.31
C ALA A 65 -8.96 1.11 6.61
N PHE A 66 -9.12 2.39 6.96
CA PHE A 66 -9.88 2.81 8.12
C PHE A 66 -11.36 2.44 7.96
N ASP A 67 -12.00 2.73 6.82
CA ASP A 67 -13.40 2.34 6.55
C ASP A 67 -13.63 0.83 6.71
N VAL A 68 -12.75 -0.02 6.14
CA VAL A 68 -12.82 -1.47 6.33
C VAL A 68 -12.66 -1.86 7.80
N SER A 69 -11.69 -1.27 8.51
CA SER A 69 -11.45 -1.58 9.93
C SER A 69 -12.63 -1.23 10.83
N ARG A 70 -13.32 -0.11 10.54
CA ARG A 70 -14.48 0.35 11.30
C ARG A 70 -15.68 -0.56 11.06
N ARG A 71 -15.94 -0.94 9.81
CA ARG A 71 -16.99 -1.90 9.45
C ARG A 71 -16.73 -3.30 9.99
N ALA A 72 -15.47 -3.70 10.09
CA ALA A 72 -15.08 -4.99 10.64
C ALA A 72 -15.02 -5.02 12.19
N GLY A 73 -15.25 -3.88 12.86
CA GLY A 73 -15.23 -3.79 14.31
C GLY A 73 -13.87 -4.08 14.94
N TRP A 74 -12.77 -3.74 14.25
CA TRP A 74 -11.43 -4.05 14.74
C TRP A 74 -10.96 -3.10 15.86
N PRO A 75 -10.19 -3.60 16.83
CA PRO A 75 -9.57 -2.76 17.85
C PRO A 75 -8.45 -1.90 17.25
N LEU A 76 -8.20 -0.73 17.85
CA LEU A 76 -7.23 0.26 17.38
C LEU A 76 -5.84 -0.29 17.00
N PRO A 77 -5.20 -1.19 17.78
CA PRO A 77 -3.87 -1.71 17.44
C PRO A 77 -3.85 -2.45 16.10
N LYS A 78 -4.93 -3.17 15.80
CA LYS A 78 -5.09 -3.91 14.55
C LYS A 78 -5.33 -2.97 13.37
N THR A 79 -6.11 -1.92 13.57
CA THR A 79 -6.29 -0.85 12.58
C THR A 79 -4.95 -0.19 12.27
N LEU A 80 -4.21 0.27 13.29
CA LEU A 80 -2.89 0.88 13.14
C LEU A 80 -1.91 -0.03 12.40
N GLY A 81 -1.87 -1.33 12.73
CA GLY A 81 -1.03 -2.29 12.02
C GLY A 81 -1.33 -2.38 10.53
N VAL A 82 -2.61 -2.34 10.14
CA VAL A 82 -3.00 -2.32 8.72
C VAL A 82 -2.65 -0.97 8.08
N LEU A 83 -2.86 0.15 8.75
CA LEU A 83 -2.51 1.46 8.21
C LEU A 83 -1.01 1.57 7.93
N ILE A 84 -0.16 1.16 8.89
CA ILE A 84 1.30 1.22 8.76
C ILE A 84 1.83 0.19 7.75
N SER A 85 1.12 -0.91 7.51
CA SER A 85 1.53 -1.91 6.51
C SER A 85 1.71 -1.32 5.10
N GLY A 86 1.05 -0.20 4.81
CA GLY A 86 1.14 0.52 3.54
C GLY A 86 2.43 1.33 3.35
N THR A 87 3.31 1.44 4.36
CA THR A 87 4.59 2.18 4.26
C THR A 87 5.82 1.27 4.12
N ILE A 88 5.69 -0.01 4.48
CA ILE A 88 6.77 -0.98 4.37
C ILE A 88 6.61 -1.75 3.05
N PRO A 89 7.63 -1.77 2.17
CA PRO A 89 7.55 -2.52 0.92
C PRO A 89 7.24 -3.99 1.21
N VAL A 90 6.44 -4.62 0.35
CA VAL A 90 5.96 -6.01 0.48
C VAL A 90 4.92 -6.25 1.59
N VAL A 91 5.04 -5.59 2.76
CA VAL A 91 4.12 -5.80 3.90
C VAL A 91 2.67 -5.40 3.56
N SER A 92 2.48 -4.38 2.73
CA SER A 92 1.14 -3.99 2.23
C SER A 92 0.38 -5.16 1.59
N PHE A 93 1.06 -6.03 0.83
CA PHE A 93 0.46 -7.20 0.17
C PHE A 93 0.10 -8.31 1.16
N VAL A 94 0.94 -8.51 2.18
CA VAL A 94 0.67 -9.48 3.25
C VAL A 94 -0.54 -9.02 4.07
N ALA A 95 -0.59 -7.74 4.42
CA ALA A 95 -1.72 -7.14 5.12
C ALA A 95 -3.00 -7.25 4.28
N GLU A 96 -2.96 -6.96 2.98
CA GLU A 96 -4.11 -7.14 2.08
C GLU A 96 -4.65 -8.57 2.13
N ARG A 97 -3.77 -9.56 1.99
CA ARG A 97 -4.13 -10.98 2.02
C ARG A 97 -4.72 -11.39 3.37
N TRP A 98 -4.19 -10.84 4.46
CA TRP A 98 -4.68 -11.09 5.81
C TRP A 98 -6.05 -10.43 6.08
N VAL A 99 -6.25 -9.19 5.62
CA VAL A 99 -7.54 -8.49 5.69
C VAL A 99 -8.60 -9.24 4.89
N ARG A 100 -8.27 -9.64 3.65
CA ARG A 100 -9.16 -10.40 2.78
C ARG A 100 -9.67 -11.67 3.46
N ARG A 101 -8.77 -12.50 4.00
CA ARG A 101 -9.12 -13.77 4.66
C ARG A 101 -10.09 -13.62 5.84
N GLN A 102 -10.10 -12.46 6.50
CA GLN A 102 -10.98 -12.22 7.65
C GLN A 102 -12.32 -11.59 7.27
N VAL A 103 -12.35 -10.78 6.21
CA VAL A 103 -13.56 -10.08 5.78
C VAL A 103 -14.38 -10.94 4.81
N GLU A 104 -13.75 -11.77 3.99
CA GLU A 104 -14.40 -12.63 3.00
C GLU A 104 -15.44 -13.61 3.60
N PRO A 105 -15.17 -14.31 4.73
CA PRO A 105 -16.18 -15.16 5.38
C PRO A 105 -17.39 -14.37 5.88
N ARG A 106 -17.19 -13.14 6.35
CA ARG A 106 -18.27 -12.27 6.84
C ARG A 106 -19.16 -11.78 5.70
N LEU A 107 -18.59 -11.57 4.51
CA LEU A 107 -19.33 -11.21 3.31
C LEU A 107 -20.23 -12.34 2.81
N VAL A 108 -19.78 -13.59 2.95
CA VAL A 108 -20.57 -14.77 2.57
C VAL A 108 -21.74 -14.96 3.53
N ALA A 109 -21.52 -14.80 4.84
CA ALA A 109 -22.59 -14.87 5.84
C ALA A 109 -23.63 -13.75 5.72
N GLU A 110 -23.25 -12.56 5.22
CA GLU A 110 -24.18 -11.43 4.97
C GLU A 110 -25.02 -11.62 3.70
N ALA A 111 -24.65 -12.57 2.83
CA ALA A 111 -25.29 -12.84 1.54
C ALA A 111 -26.11 -14.15 1.51
N ALA A 112 -26.10 -14.92 2.60
CA ALA A 112 -26.85 -16.15 2.81
C ALA A 112 -28.04 -15.89 3.73
#